data_AF-A0A8F4FS45-F1
#
_entry.id   AF-A0A8F4FS45-F1
#
_cell.length_a   1.000
_cell.length_b   1.000
_cell.length_c   1.000
_cell.angle_alpha   90.00
_cell.angle_beta   90.00
_cell.angle_gamma   90.00
#
_symmetry.space_group_name_H-M   'P 1'
#
loop_
_entity.id
_entity.type
_entity.pdbx_description
1 polymer ?
#
loop_
_entity_poly.entity_id
_entity_poly.type
_entity_poly.pdbx_seq_one_letter_code
_entity_poly.pdbx_strand_id
1 'polypeptide(L)'
;MPGPLRFFGPALAGQVTWLFPLVLVGAAATTWAARRSARALAPVALWAGWLALYGVVFSTAQGIFHAYYSSVMVPAIAALVGMGVAAGRTLAAATRARAARPTGVLVAVGVALTATAAWQLVVTGRTPGFYDWTRPILVVLVGAGVVACVGAAAFGAVRHPRLVVAGLVVGLAGTLVAPTAWAVSGLGHRSHNATLPQAGPRIGTSGLSFGSQGSDGAADLAAYLRGRNQGETWDLATDNAQQASGLIAYDRLSVMALGGFNGHDPATDVAKVADLVAERRLRFFAVAPDPIAALTAFFHRAVHVRFAANAPAGSHATSATVAVPASLALVARLHGSRPLVPSSPAARVLDSVAEVCRPVRLPASVGPTTARIGTLYDCRGRAPALRRSARQWERGRSGR
;
A
#
# COMPACT_ATOMS: atom_id res chain seq x y z
N MET A 1 9.72 4.31 7.76
CA MET A 1 10.42 5.56 8.09
C MET A 1 11.71 5.62 7.28
N PRO A 2 12.18 6.81 6.89
CA PRO A 2 13.49 6.97 6.27
C PRO A 2 14.60 6.42 7.18
N GLY A 3 15.65 5.88 6.57
CA GLY A 3 16.79 5.29 7.27
C GLY A 3 17.41 4.13 6.49
N PRO A 4 18.59 3.63 6.93
CA PRO A 4 19.35 2.61 6.20
C PRO A 4 18.58 1.31 5.96
N LEU A 5 17.64 0.98 6.86
CA LEU A 5 16.83 -0.24 6.78
C LEU A 5 15.46 -0.04 6.11
N ARG A 6 15.20 1.12 5.47
CA ARG A 6 13.89 1.46 4.89
C ARG A 6 13.35 0.36 3.96
N PHE A 7 14.20 -0.16 3.08
CA PHE A 7 13.83 -1.22 2.13
C PHE A 7 13.44 -2.53 2.80
N PHE A 8 13.96 -2.81 3.99
CA PHE A 8 13.65 -4.03 4.74
C PHE A 8 12.41 -3.89 5.62
N GLY A 9 11.81 -2.70 5.67
CA GLY A 9 10.57 -2.44 6.40
C GLY A 9 9.32 -3.01 5.73
N PRO A 10 8.18 -3.06 6.45
CA PRO A 10 6.93 -3.67 5.95
C PRO A 10 6.43 -3.09 4.62
N ALA A 11 6.65 -1.81 4.37
CA ALA A 11 6.12 -1.12 3.18
C ALA A 11 6.90 -1.43 1.89
N LEU A 12 8.20 -1.74 1.97
CA LEU A 12 9.08 -1.85 0.80
C LEU A 12 9.66 -3.24 0.58
N ALA A 13 9.72 -4.07 1.62
CA ALA A 13 10.37 -5.37 1.50
C ALA A 13 9.72 -6.22 0.41
N GLY A 14 8.38 -6.28 0.41
CA GLY A 14 7.59 -6.99 -0.60
C GLY A 14 7.53 -6.32 -1.98
N GLN A 15 8.18 -5.17 -2.19
CA GLN A 15 8.16 -4.45 -3.46
C GLN A 15 9.41 -4.74 -4.29
N VAL A 16 10.60 -4.77 -3.67
CA VAL A 16 11.87 -4.79 -4.44
C VAL A 16 12.93 -5.74 -3.87
N THR A 17 12.79 -6.21 -2.63
CA THR A 17 13.91 -6.88 -1.93
C THR A 17 13.99 -8.40 -2.13
N TRP A 18 13.07 -8.98 -2.91
CA TRP A 18 12.88 -10.43 -3.06
C TRP A 18 14.15 -11.23 -3.41
N LEU A 19 15.04 -10.64 -4.21
CA LEU A 19 16.25 -11.28 -4.74
C LEU A 19 17.54 -10.63 -4.20
N PHE A 20 17.47 -9.79 -3.18
CA PHE A 20 18.66 -9.08 -2.65
C PHE A 20 19.81 -10.02 -2.25
N PRO A 21 19.57 -11.16 -1.57
CA PRO A 21 20.68 -12.07 -1.26
C PRO A 21 21.38 -12.62 -2.52
N LEU A 22 20.62 -12.96 -3.58
CA LEU A 22 21.17 -13.35 -4.88
C LEU A 22 21.95 -12.21 -5.54
N VAL A 23 21.48 -10.97 -5.43
CA VAL A 23 22.19 -9.79 -5.94
C VAL A 23 23.56 -9.64 -5.28
N LEU A 24 23.64 -9.77 -3.95
CA LEU A 24 24.90 -9.63 -3.21
C LEU A 24 25.91 -10.70 -3.62
N VAL A 25 25.49 -11.97 -3.66
CA VAL A 25 26.36 -13.07 -4.08
C VAL A 25 26.73 -12.97 -5.55
N GLY A 26 25.78 -12.60 -6.41
CA GLY A 26 26.01 -12.42 -7.85
C GLY A 26 26.98 -11.29 -8.15
N ALA A 27 26.84 -10.14 -7.48
CA ALA A 27 27.78 -9.03 -7.57
C ALA A 27 29.18 -9.45 -7.13
N ALA A 28 29.31 -10.11 -5.97
CA ALA A 28 30.60 -10.59 -5.46
C ALA A 28 31.26 -11.63 -6.38
N ALA A 29 30.48 -12.58 -6.92
CA ALA A 29 30.98 -13.56 -7.88
C ALA A 29 31.45 -12.90 -9.17
N THR A 30 30.71 -11.91 -9.67
CA THR A 30 31.05 -11.20 -10.90
C THR A 30 32.27 -10.31 -10.73
N THR A 31 32.36 -9.53 -9.64
CA THR A 31 33.56 -8.74 -9.34
C THR A 31 34.79 -9.63 -9.18
N TRP A 32 34.66 -10.76 -8.48
CA TRP A 32 35.75 -11.72 -8.35
C TRP A 32 36.18 -12.30 -9.70
N ALA A 33 35.24 -12.72 -10.54
CA ALA A 33 35.53 -13.25 -11.87
C ALA A 33 36.19 -12.19 -12.79
N ALA A 34 35.76 -10.94 -12.67
CA ALA A 34 36.25 -9.82 -13.49
C ALA A 34 37.47 -9.09 -12.91
N ARG A 35 37.97 -9.46 -11.71
CA ARG A 35 38.98 -8.69 -10.94
C ARG A 35 40.30 -8.38 -11.65
N ARG A 36 40.58 -9.05 -12.77
CA ARG A 36 41.80 -8.86 -13.56
C ARG A 36 41.62 -7.92 -14.76
N SER A 37 40.43 -7.38 -14.98
CA SER A 37 40.13 -6.51 -16.13
C SER A 37 39.19 -5.39 -15.74
N ALA A 38 39.67 -4.14 -15.79
CA ALA A 38 38.86 -2.95 -15.56
C ALA A 38 37.66 -2.89 -16.52
N ARG A 39 37.85 -3.29 -17.79
CA ARG A 39 36.76 -3.37 -18.78
C ARG A 39 35.69 -4.38 -18.38
N ALA A 40 36.09 -5.52 -17.78
CA ALA A 40 35.14 -6.53 -17.32
C ALA A 40 34.43 -6.13 -16.01
N LEU A 41 35.01 -5.22 -15.23
CA LEU A 41 34.38 -4.67 -14.01
C LEU A 41 33.36 -3.57 -14.30
N ALA A 42 33.48 -2.87 -15.43
CA ALA A 42 32.61 -1.75 -15.79
C ALA A 42 31.10 -2.07 -15.73
N PRO A 43 30.60 -3.21 -16.25
CA PRO A 43 29.18 -3.54 -16.14
C PRO A 43 28.71 -3.74 -14.69
N VAL A 44 29.53 -4.37 -13.85
CA VAL A 44 29.18 -4.59 -12.43
C VAL A 44 29.19 -3.26 -11.68
N ALA A 45 30.17 -2.40 -11.93
CA ALA A 45 30.24 -1.07 -11.35
C ALA A 45 29.02 -0.23 -11.72
N LEU A 46 28.58 -0.27 -12.98
CA LEU A 46 27.39 0.42 -13.45
C LEU A 46 26.13 -0.06 -12.71
N TRP A 47 25.86 -1.37 -12.73
CA TRP A 47 24.61 -1.90 -12.16
C TRP A 47 24.60 -1.87 -10.63
N ALA A 48 25.72 -2.20 -9.97
CA ALA A 48 25.83 -2.09 -8.52
C ALA A 48 25.80 -0.62 -8.08
N GLY A 49 26.44 0.28 -8.82
CA GLY A 49 26.41 1.73 -8.58
C GLY A 49 25.01 2.30 -8.73
N TRP A 50 24.26 1.93 -9.77
CA TRP A 50 22.85 2.28 -9.95
C TRP A 50 22.01 1.83 -8.76
N LEU A 51 22.13 0.55 -8.38
CA LEU A 51 21.36 -0.01 -7.27
C LEU A 51 21.69 0.68 -5.93
N ALA A 52 22.98 0.94 -5.68
CA ALA A 52 23.46 1.63 -4.49
C ALA A 52 22.99 3.09 -4.45
N LEU A 53 23.08 3.81 -5.57
CA LEU A 53 22.63 5.21 -5.67
C LEU A 53 21.16 5.33 -5.31
N TYR A 54 20.28 4.58 -5.96
CA TYR A 54 18.85 4.61 -5.64
C TYR A 54 18.56 4.03 -4.25
N GLY A 55 19.31 3.02 -3.81
CA GLY A 55 19.24 2.50 -2.45
C GLY A 55 19.50 3.58 -1.39
N VAL A 56 20.52 4.41 -1.58
CA VAL A 56 20.86 5.51 -0.67
C VAL A 56 19.81 6.62 -0.76
N VAL A 57 19.54 7.13 -1.97
CA VAL A 57 18.61 8.25 -2.20
C VAL A 57 17.22 7.92 -1.64
N PHE A 58 16.68 6.74 -1.93
CA PHE A 58 15.36 6.36 -1.46
C PHE A 58 15.35 5.98 0.03
N SER A 59 16.47 5.55 0.61
CA SER A 59 16.56 5.33 2.05
C SER A 59 16.51 6.65 2.83
N THR A 60 17.10 7.72 2.31
CA THR A 60 17.17 9.03 2.97
C THR A 60 16.03 9.98 2.60
N ALA A 61 15.30 9.71 1.51
CA ALA A 61 14.20 10.56 1.02
C ALA A 61 13.14 10.85 2.09
N GLN A 62 12.86 12.15 2.29
CA GLN A 62 11.82 12.68 3.19
C GLN A 62 10.59 13.11 2.39
N GLY A 63 9.47 13.32 3.06
CA GLY A 63 8.23 13.78 2.42
C GLY A 63 7.48 12.67 1.67
N ILE A 64 6.89 13.03 0.52
CA ILE A 64 6.04 12.13 -0.26
C ILE A 64 6.89 11.09 -0.99
N PHE A 65 6.90 9.87 -0.47
CA PHE A 65 7.59 8.74 -1.08
C PHE A 65 6.61 7.60 -1.33
N HIS A 66 6.52 7.20 -2.59
CA HIS A 66 5.68 6.10 -3.01
C HIS A 66 6.52 4.90 -3.39
N ALA A 67 6.04 3.73 -3.03
CA ALA A 67 6.85 2.53 -3.15
C ALA A 67 7.04 2.09 -4.62
N TYR A 68 6.24 2.56 -5.58
CA TYR A 68 6.48 2.33 -7.01
C TYR A 68 7.78 2.96 -7.51
N TYR A 69 8.32 3.98 -6.84
CA TYR A 69 9.63 4.54 -7.17
C TYR A 69 10.73 3.49 -7.12
N SER A 70 10.59 2.46 -6.28
CA SER A 70 11.56 1.35 -6.20
C SER A 70 11.66 0.52 -7.49
N SER A 71 10.69 0.62 -8.42
CA SER A 71 10.73 -0.07 -9.72
C SER A 71 11.97 0.28 -10.55
N VAL A 72 12.50 1.50 -10.40
CA VAL A 72 13.74 1.94 -11.09
C VAL A 72 14.97 1.10 -10.72
N MET A 73 14.92 0.37 -9.60
CA MET A 73 16.01 -0.51 -9.13
C MET A 73 15.97 -1.90 -9.79
N VAL A 74 14.83 -2.28 -10.37
CA VAL A 74 14.59 -3.63 -10.90
C VAL A 74 15.56 -4.01 -12.04
N PRO A 75 15.86 -3.14 -13.03
CA PRO A 75 16.85 -3.47 -14.07
C PRO A 75 18.23 -3.83 -13.50
N ALA A 76 18.68 -3.09 -12.49
CA ALA A 76 19.97 -3.35 -11.84
C ALA A 76 19.97 -4.69 -11.08
N ILE A 77 18.88 -5.00 -10.39
CA ILE A 77 18.69 -6.30 -9.72
C ILE A 77 18.76 -7.43 -10.73
N ALA A 78 17.99 -7.34 -11.83
CA ALA A 78 17.96 -8.36 -12.88
C ALA A 78 19.34 -8.56 -13.52
N ALA A 79 20.03 -7.46 -13.84
CA ALA A 79 21.38 -7.50 -14.40
C ALA A 79 22.38 -8.16 -13.45
N LEU A 80 22.38 -7.80 -12.16
CA LEU A 80 23.31 -8.36 -11.17
C LEU A 80 23.06 -9.85 -10.90
N VAL A 81 21.79 -10.28 -10.87
CA VAL A 81 21.44 -11.71 -10.77
C VAL A 81 21.92 -12.47 -12.01
N GLY A 82 21.64 -11.96 -13.22
CA GLY A 82 22.07 -12.59 -14.47
C GLY A 82 23.59 -12.66 -14.62
N MET A 83 24.29 -11.58 -14.30
CA MET A 83 25.76 -11.55 -14.26
C MET A 83 26.32 -12.54 -13.24
N GLY A 84 25.69 -12.67 -12.07
CA GLY A 84 26.07 -13.66 -11.06
C GLY A 84 25.99 -15.09 -11.56
N VAL A 85 24.93 -15.44 -12.30
CA VAL A 85 24.79 -16.75 -12.95
C VAL A 85 25.91 -16.98 -13.97
N ALA A 86 26.20 -16.00 -14.82
CA ALA A 86 27.28 -16.09 -15.81
C ALA A 86 28.66 -16.25 -15.14
N ALA A 87 28.94 -15.45 -14.10
CA ALA A 87 30.17 -15.52 -13.33
C ALA A 87 30.34 -16.87 -12.60
N GLY A 88 29.26 -17.42 -12.04
CA GLY A 88 29.27 -18.75 -11.46
C GLY A 88 29.69 -19.83 -12.47
N ARG A 89 29.18 -19.75 -13.71
CA ARG A 89 29.55 -20.67 -14.79
C ARG A 89 31.03 -20.53 -15.19
N THR A 90 31.54 -19.31 -15.33
CA THR A 90 32.95 -19.08 -15.70
C THR A 90 33.90 -19.56 -14.60
N LEU A 91 33.60 -19.28 -13.33
CA LEU A 91 34.38 -19.76 -12.18
C LEU A 91 34.33 -21.29 -12.06
N ALA A 92 33.17 -21.90 -12.27
CA ALA A 92 33.02 -23.35 -12.28
C ALA A 92 33.78 -24.02 -13.45
N ALA A 93 33.87 -23.36 -14.62
CA ALA A 93 34.66 -23.84 -15.74
C ALA A 93 36.17 -23.72 -15.46
N ALA A 94 36.62 -22.57 -14.92
CA ALA A 94 38.02 -22.32 -14.59
C ALA A 94 38.56 -23.21 -13.45
N THR A 95 37.70 -23.67 -12.54
CA THR A 95 38.06 -24.67 -11.51
C THR A 95 38.19 -26.06 -12.12
N ARG A 96 37.22 -26.46 -12.96
CA ARG A 96 37.28 -27.74 -13.70
C ARG A 96 38.49 -27.85 -14.63
N ALA A 97 38.87 -26.76 -15.29
CA ALA A 97 40.07 -26.69 -16.14
C ALA A 97 41.38 -26.98 -15.38
N ARG A 98 41.38 -26.77 -14.05
CA ARG A 98 42.50 -27.10 -13.15
C ARG A 98 42.36 -28.50 -12.53
N ALA A 99 41.53 -29.36 -13.12
CA ALA A 99 41.15 -30.67 -12.58
C ALA A 99 40.57 -30.63 -11.15
N ALA A 100 40.09 -29.46 -10.69
CA ALA A 100 39.53 -29.26 -9.36
C ALA A 100 38.00 -29.24 -9.39
N ARG A 101 37.38 -29.65 -8.27
CA ARG A 101 35.92 -29.58 -8.11
C ARG A 101 35.48 -28.13 -7.86
N PRO A 102 34.36 -27.67 -8.45
CA PRO A 102 33.85 -26.31 -8.26
C PRO A 102 33.14 -26.13 -6.90
N THR A 103 33.62 -26.76 -5.82
CA THR A 103 32.98 -26.81 -4.51
C THR A 103 32.65 -25.42 -3.96
N GLY A 104 33.59 -24.47 -4.07
CA GLY A 104 33.36 -23.10 -3.61
C GLY A 104 32.21 -22.38 -4.34
N VAL A 105 32.03 -22.63 -5.64
CA VAL A 105 30.91 -22.05 -6.42
C VAL A 105 29.59 -22.69 -5.98
N LEU A 106 29.57 -24.02 -5.79
CA LEU A 106 28.37 -24.74 -5.34
C LEU A 106 27.94 -24.31 -3.94
N VAL A 107 28.89 -24.12 -3.03
CA VAL A 107 28.63 -23.59 -1.68
C VAL A 107 28.07 -22.17 -1.76
N ALA A 108 28.69 -21.28 -2.55
CA ALA A 108 28.20 -19.90 -2.71
C ALA A 108 26.76 -19.85 -3.26
N VAL A 109 26.44 -20.68 -4.26
CA VAL A 109 25.08 -20.78 -4.82
C VAL A 109 24.10 -21.35 -3.79
N GLY A 110 24.47 -22.40 -3.07
CA GLY A 110 23.65 -22.96 -1.99
C GLY A 110 23.33 -21.93 -0.90
N VAL A 111 24.34 -21.17 -0.46
CA VAL A 111 24.16 -20.07 0.50
C VAL A 111 23.24 -18.99 -0.06
N ALA A 112 23.41 -18.58 -1.31
CA ALA A 112 22.57 -17.56 -1.94
C ALA A 112 21.10 -17.99 -2.03
N LEU A 113 20.85 -19.24 -2.42
CA LEU A 113 19.52 -19.85 -2.48
C LEU A 113 18.87 -19.89 -1.10
N THR A 114 19.57 -20.40 -0.09
CA THR A 114 19.07 -20.48 1.28
C THR A 114 18.78 -19.09 1.86
N ALA A 115 19.69 -18.14 1.70
CA ALA A 115 19.51 -16.77 2.18
C ALA A 115 18.33 -16.07 1.49
N THR A 116 18.14 -16.31 0.19
CA THR A 116 16.99 -15.79 -0.56
C THR A 116 15.70 -16.40 -0.05
N ALA A 117 15.59 -17.72 0.09
CA ALA A 117 14.40 -18.36 0.63
C ALA A 117 14.09 -17.89 2.06
N ALA A 118 15.09 -17.79 2.93
CA ALA A 118 14.92 -17.28 4.29
C ALA A 118 14.37 -15.86 4.29
N TRP A 119 14.92 -14.96 3.45
CA TRP A 119 14.41 -13.60 3.32
C TRP A 119 12.98 -13.56 2.79
N GLN A 120 12.65 -14.38 1.79
CA GLN A 120 11.30 -14.47 1.25
C GLN A 120 10.29 -15.01 2.28
N LEU A 121 10.70 -15.97 3.12
CA LEU A 121 9.88 -16.43 4.25
C LEU A 121 9.66 -15.33 5.29
N VAL A 122 10.66 -14.49 5.58
CA VAL A 122 10.49 -13.30 6.43
C VAL A 122 9.51 -12.31 5.81
N VAL A 123 9.63 -12.02 4.51
CA VAL A 123 8.74 -11.07 3.81
C VAL A 123 7.30 -11.60 3.82
N THR A 124 7.09 -12.83 3.40
CA THR A 124 5.75 -13.43 3.36
C THR A 124 5.17 -13.65 4.76
N GLY A 125 6.00 -13.96 5.77
CA GLY A 125 5.58 -14.17 7.15
C GLY A 125 5.04 -12.92 7.86
N ARG A 126 5.32 -11.72 7.32
CA ARG A 126 4.75 -10.46 7.82
C ARG A 126 3.27 -10.31 7.50
N THR A 127 2.72 -11.16 6.62
CA THR A 127 1.36 -11.04 6.11
C THR A 127 0.63 -12.39 6.14
N PRO A 128 0.31 -12.94 7.33
CA PRO A 128 -0.40 -14.21 7.44
C PRO A 128 -1.73 -14.18 6.66
N GLY A 129 -2.08 -15.27 5.99
CA GLY A 129 -3.28 -15.39 5.16
C GLY A 129 -3.13 -14.86 3.74
N PHE A 130 -2.04 -14.16 3.41
CA PHE A 130 -1.81 -13.65 2.05
C PHE A 130 -0.89 -14.58 1.25
N TYR A 131 -1.48 -15.33 0.31
CA TYR A 131 -0.77 -16.28 -0.56
C TYR A 131 0.13 -17.26 0.21
N ASP A 132 -0.30 -17.73 1.39
CA ASP A 132 0.50 -18.63 2.25
C ASP A 132 0.92 -19.94 1.54
N TRP A 133 0.18 -20.35 0.51
CA TRP A 133 0.50 -21.50 -0.35
C TRP A 133 1.87 -21.39 -1.04
N THR A 134 2.42 -20.18 -1.21
CA THR A 134 3.73 -20.00 -1.85
C THR A 134 4.87 -20.48 -0.97
N ARG A 135 4.72 -20.45 0.37
CA ARG A 135 5.79 -20.81 1.32
C ARG A 135 6.22 -22.28 1.20
N PRO A 136 5.32 -23.28 1.24
CA PRO A 136 5.74 -24.68 1.09
C PRO A 136 6.35 -24.95 -0.29
N ILE A 137 5.81 -24.37 -1.37
CA ILE A 137 6.37 -24.53 -2.72
C ILE A 137 7.79 -23.94 -2.80
N LEU A 138 7.98 -22.72 -2.27
CA LEU A 138 9.30 -22.09 -2.18
C LEU A 138 10.30 -23.00 -1.46
N VAL A 139 9.93 -23.53 -0.28
CA VAL A 139 10.80 -24.38 0.53
C VAL A 139 11.19 -25.65 -0.21
N VAL A 140 10.23 -26.32 -0.86
CA VAL A 140 10.49 -27.56 -1.61
C VAL A 140 11.40 -27.30 -2.81
N LEU A 141 11.10 -26.30 -3.63
CA LEU A 141 11.85 -26.04 -4.86
C LEU A 141 13.26 -25.51 -4.57
N VAL A 142 13.39 -24.53 -3.65
CA VAL A 142 14.70 -24.03 -3.24
C VAL A 142 15.50 -25.11 -2.49
N GLY A 143 14.83 -25.89 -1.64
CA GLY A 143 15.43 -27.02 -0.94
C GLY A 143 16.04 -28.04 -1.89
N ALA A 144 15.34 -28.40 -2.99
CA ALA A 144 15.88 -29.27 -4.02
C ALA A 144 17.16 -28.72 -4.67
N GLY A 145 17.22 -27.40 -4.93
CA GLY A 145 18.41 -26.74 -5.44
C GLY A 145 19.57 -26.73 -4.44
N VAL A 146 19.30 -26.49 -3.16
CA VAL A 146 20.31 -26.55 -2.10
C VAL A 146 20.86 -27.97 -1.93
N VAL A 147 19.99 -28.99 -1.93
CA VAL A 147 20.39 -30.40 -1.89
C VAL A 147 21.25 -30.77 -3.09
N ALA A 148 20.91 -30.29 -4.29
CA ALA A 148 21.72 -30.48 -5.49
C ALA A 148 23.12 -29.84 -5.35
N CYS A 149 23.21 -28.63 -4.79
CA CYS A 149 24.49 -27.97 -4.49
C CYS A 149 25.34 -28.77 -3.49
N VAL A 150 24.74 -29.18 -2.37
CA VAL A 150 25.44 -29.94 -1.31
C VAL A 150 25.88 -31.31 -1.80
N GLY A 151 25.00 -32.05 -2.49
CA GLY A 151 25.35 -33.35 -3.06
C GLY A 151 26.45 -33.25 -4.11
N ALA A 152 26.40 -32.24 -4.98
CA ALA A 152 27.44 -31.98 -5.96
C ALA A 152 28.78 -31.58 -5.32
N ALA A 153 28.74 -30.84 -4.22
CA ALA A 153 29.92 -30.42 -3.47
C ALA A 153 30.58 -31.58 -2.71
N ALA A 154 29.77 -32.44 -2.07
CA ALA A 154 30.23 -33.55 -1.24
C ALA A 154 30.66 -34.78 -2.07
N PHE A 155 29.87 -35.17 -3.06
CA PHE A 155 30.07 -36.40 -3.83
C PHE A 155 30.64 -36.18 -5.23
N GLY A 156 30.76 -34.92 -5.65
CA GLY A 156 31.24 -34.53 -6.97
C GLY A 156 30.14 -34.60 -8.03
N ALA A 157 29.96 -33.51 -8.77
CA ALA A 157 28.99 -33.40 -9.87
C ALA A 157 29.24 -34.36 -11.07
N VAL A 158 30.32 -35.13 -11.04
CA VAL A 158 30.82 -35.93 -12.17
C VAL A 158 29.92 -37.12 -12.48
N ARG A 159 29.25 -37.70 -11.46
CA ARG A 159 28.38 -38.87 -11.65
C ARG A 159 27.02 -38.51 -12.25
N HIS A 160 26.45 -37.34 -11.90
CA HIS A 160 25.11 -36.94 -12.34
C HIS A 160 24.98 -35.42 -12.62
N PRO A 161 25.71 -34.87 -13.60
CA PRO A 161 25.73 -33.43 -13.87
C PRO A 161 24.35 -32.89 -14.28
N ARG A 162 23.53 -33.69 -14.96
CA ARG A 162 22.16 -33.33 -15.35
C ARG A 162 21.26 -33.10 -14.14
N LEU A 163 21.39 -33.91 -13.08
CA LEU A 163 20.61 -33.75 -11.85
C LEU A 163 21.00 -32.49 -11.09
N VAL A 164 22.30 -32.16 -11.06
CA VAL A 164 22.79 -30.92 -10.46
C VAL A 164 22.23 -29.70 -11.19
N VAL A 165 22.29 -29.69 -12.52
CA VAL A 165 21.72 -28.61 -13.33
C VAL A 165 20.22 -28.51 -13.15
N ALA A 166 19.49 -29.63 -13.19
CA ALA A 166 18.05 -29.65 -12.95
C ALA A 166 17.69 -29.09 -11.57
N GLY A 167 18.39 -29.52 -10.52
CA GLY A 167 18.20 -29.00 -9.16
C GLY A 167 18.47 -27.50 -9.06
N LEU A 168 19.54 -27.00 -9.71
CA LEU A 168 19.85 -25.56 -9.76
C LEU A 168 18.75 -24.75 -10.47
N VAL A 169 18.25 -25.25 -11.61
CA VAL A 169 17.15 -24.62 -12.36
C VAL A 169 15.88 -24.60 -11.51
N VAL A 170 15.54 -25.72 -10.87
CA VAL A 170 14.38 -25.83 -9.97
C VAL A 170 14.52 -24.90 -8.78
N GLY A 171 15.70 -24.82 -8.15
CA GLY A 171 15.96 -23.93 -7.03
C GLY A 171 15.83 -22.46 -7.41
N LEU A 172 16.41 -22.05 -8.54
CA LEU A 172 16.27 -20.69 -9.06
C LEU A 172 14.80 -20.37 -9.40
N ALA A 173 14.09 -21.27 -10.06
CA ALA A 173 12.65 -21.12 -10.33
C ALA A 173 11.84 -21.00 -9.03
N GLY A 174 12.20 -21.75 -7.99
CA GLY A 174 11.63 -21.66 -6.66
C GLY A 174 11.70 -20.25 -6.06
N THR A 175 12.83 -19.56 -6.22
CA THR A 175 12.99 -18.17 -5.75
C THR A 175 12.08 -17.16 -6.46
N LEU A 176 11.48 -17.53 -7.59
CA LEU A 176 10.55 -16.68 -8.34
C LEU A 176 9.08 -16.90 -7.93
N VAL A 177 8.75 -17.97 -7.20
CA VAL A 177 7.36 -18.32 -6.84
C VAL A 177 6.70 -17.21 -6.01
N ALA A 178 7.31 -16.83 -4.88
CA ALA A 178 6.78 -15.80 -4.01
C ALA A 178 6.67 -14.41 -4.67
N PRO A 179 7.75 -13.85 -5.30
CA PRO A 179 7.63 -12.55 -5.97
C PRO A 179 6.65 -12.55 -7.15
N THR A 180 6.51 -13.67 -7.88
CA THR A 180 5.52 -13.77 -8.96
C THR A 180 4.10 -13.74 -8.40
N ALA A 181 3.82 -14.49 -7.33
CA ALA A 181 2.52 -14.44 -6.67
C ALA A 181 2.21 -13.02 -6.14
N TRP A 182 3.21 -12.33 -5.59
CA TRP A 182 3.07 -10.93 -5.16
C TRP A 182 2.76 -9.99 -6.33
N ALA A 183 3.45 -10.12 -7.45
CA ALA A 183 3.20 -9.29 -8.63
C ALA A 183 1.81 -9.55 -9.22
N VAL A 184 1.43 -10.82 -9.39
CA VAL A 184 0.12 -11.25 -9.91
C VAL A 184 -1.02 -10.83 -9.00
N SER A 185 -0.79 -10.69 -7.69
CA SER A 185 -1.83 -10.21 -6.78
C SER A 185 -2.38 -8.83 -7.18
N GLY A 186 -1.59 -7.99 -7.85
CA GLY A 186 -2.05 -6.71 -8.38
C GLY A 186 -3.14 -6.84 -9.46
N LEU A 187 -3.24 -8.00 -10.13
CA LEU A 187 -4.28 -8.29 -11.11
C LEU A 187 -5.61 -8.72 -10.46
N GLY A 188 -5.55 -9.29 -9.26
CA GLY A 188 -6.72 -9.84 -8.55
C GLY A 188 -7.48 -8.84 -7.68
N HIS A 189 -6.89 -7.67 -7.39
CA HIS A 189 -7.57 -6.63 -6.62
C HIS A 189 -8.39 -5.75 -7.56
N ARG A 190 -9.69 -5.64 -7.28
CA ARG A 190 -10.60 -4.75 -8.04
C ARG A 190 -10.09 -3.32 -8.03
N SER A 191 -9.46 -2.86 -6.95
CA SER A 191 -8.77 -1.58 -6.95
C SER A 191 -7.46 -1.63 -7.73
N HIS A 192 -7.52 -1.38 -9.04
CA HIS A 192 -6.35 -0.92 -9.76
C HIS A 192 -5.98 0.43 -9.16
N ASN A 193 -5.03 0.43 -8.23
CA ASN A 193 -4.41 1.64 -7.70
C ASN A 193 -3.54 2.22 -8.82
N ALA A 194 -4.20 2.75 -9.86
CA ALA A 194 -3.56 3.27 -11.05
C ALA A 194 -2.66 4.46 -10.68
N THR A 195 -2.98 5.16 -9.60
CA THR A 195 -2.20 6.32 -9.17
C THR A 195 -1.00 5.95 -8.31
N LEU A 196 -1.11 4.97 -7.40
CA LEU A 196 -0.03 4.53 -6.50
C LEU A 196 0.17 2.99 -6.55
N PRO A 197 0.60 2.41 -7.67
CA PRO A 197 0.63 0.95 -7.84
C PRO A 197 1.54 0.29 -6.80
N GLN A 198 1.02 -0.76 -6.14
CA GLN A 198 1.71 -1.52 -5.09
C GLN A 198 1.38 -3.00 -5.24
N ALA A 199 2.39 -3.86 -5.13
CA ALA A 199 2.21 -5.32 -5.10
C ALA A 199 1.91 -5.81 -3.68
N GLY A 200 1.16 -6.89 -3.55
CA GLY A 200 0.91 -7.50 -2.24
C GLY A 200 -0.23 -6.86 -1.43
N PRO A 201 -0.40 -7.28 -0.16
CA PRO A 201 -1.47 -6.80 0.69
C PRO A 201 -1.18 -5.36 1.16
N ARG A 202 -2.21 -4.53 1.16
CA ARG A 202 -2.12 -3.11 1.55
C ARG A 202 -2.26 -2.97 3.06
N ILE A 203 -1.13 -3.04 3.78
CA ILE A 203 -1.12 -3.07 5.25
C ILE A 203 -0.68 -1.72 5.84
N GLY A 204 -1.26 -1.36 6.98
CA GLY A 204 -0.90 -0.16 7.74
C GLY A 204 -1.31 1.15 7.06
N THR A 205 -0.54 2.22 7.27
CA THR A 205 -0.82 3.55 6.69
C THR A 205 -0.84 3.57 5.17
N SER A 206 -0.16 2.62 4.51
CA SER A 206 -0.25 2.42 3.06
C SER A 206 -1.62 1.89 2.60
N GLY A 207 -2.32 1.15 3.47
CA GLY A 207 -3.71 0.73 3.30
C GLY A 207 -4.74 1.83 3.58
N LEU A 208 -4.30 3.01 4.03
CA LEU A 208 -5.15 4.19 4.32
C LEU A 208 -4.80 5.41 3.43
N SER A 209 -3.82 5.27 2.53
CA SER A 209 -3.36 6.35 1.67
C SER A 209 -4.26 6.53 0.44
N PHE A 210 -4.03 7.59 -0.33
CA PHE A 210 -4.75 7.81 -1.58
C PHE A 210 -4.63 6.59 -2.52
N GLY A 211 -5.76 6.10 -3.05
CA GLY A 211 -5.79 4.87 -3.86
C GLY A 211 -5.70 3.57 -3.06
N SER A 212 -5.83 3.60 -1.73
CA SER A 212 -5.85 2.41 -0.87
C SER A 212 -7.23 1.74 -0.80
N GLN A 213 -7.39 0.74 0.07
CA GLN A 213 -8.68 0.07 0.32
C GLN A 213 -9.79 1.03 0.80
N GLY A 214 -9.43 2.23 1.29
CA GLY A 214 -10.39 3.29 1.59
C GLY A 214 -11.09 3.87 0.35
N SER A 215 -10.52 3.64 -0.82
CA SER A 215 -11.00 4.05 -2.15
C SER A 215 -11.68 2.91 -2.91
N ASP A 216 -11.79 1.72 -2.31
CA ASP A 216 -12.54 0.62 -2.91
C ASP A 216 -14.03 1.00 -2.91
N GLY A 217 -14.73 0.70 -4.00
CA GLY A 217 -16.16 1.02 -4.15
C GLY A 217 -17.04 0.51 -3.00
N ALA A 218 -18.29 0.94 -3.00
CA ALA A 218 -19.32 0.57 -2.04
C ALA A 218 -20.52 -0.02 -2.76
N ALA A 219 -20.41 -1.28 -3.20
CA ALA A 219 -21.44 -1.97 -3.99
C ALA A 219 -22.85 -1.88 -3.38
N ASP A 220 -22.98 -2.07 -2.06
CA ASP A 220 -24.28 -2.00 -1.40
C ASP A 220 -24.85 -0.58 -1.35
N LEU A 221 -24.00 0.43 -1.14
CA LEU A 221 -24.40 1.84 -1.22
C LEU A 221 -24.81 2.19 -2.64
N ALA A 222 -24.09 1.70 -3.65
CA ALA A 222 -24.40 1.95 -5.04
C ALA A 222 -25.73 1.31 -5.45
N ALA A 223 -26.00 0.07 -5.02
CA ALA A 223 -27.30 -0.56 -5.21
C ALA A 223 -28.42 0.26 -4.55
N TYR A 224 -28.20 0.74 -3.32
CA TYR A 224 -29.14 1.59 -2.61
C TYR A 224 -29.46 2.89 -3.36
N LEU A 225 -28.44 3.59 -3.88
CA LEU A 225 -28.56 4.86 -4.57
C LEU A 225 -29.26 4.71 -5.92
N ARG A 226 -28.86 3.72 -6.73
CA ARG A 226 -29.51 3.45 -8.02
C ARG A 226 -30.99 3.15 -7.90
N GLY A 227 -31.38 2.34 -6.92
CA GLY A 227 -32.79 2.03 -6.68
C GLY A 227 -33.63 3.24 -6.26
N ARG A 228 -32.99 4.39 -5.99
CA ARG A 228 -33.64 5.65 -5.57
C ARG A 228 -33.40 6.82 -6.50
N ASN A 229 -32.61 6.64 -7.56
CA ASN A 229 -32.47 7.62 -8.61
C ASN A 229 -33.80 7.68 -9.39
N GLN A 230 -34.38 8.88 -9.49
CA GLN A 230 -35.65 9.19 -10.15
C GLN A 230 -35.43 10.09 -11.39
N GLY A 231 -34.24 10.06 -11.98
CA GLY A 231 -33.83 10.88 -13.13
C GLY A 231 -32.75 11.91 -12.81
N GLU A 232 -32.15 11.86 -11.62
CA GLU A 232 -31.01 12.70 -11.28
C GLU A 232 -29.80 12.42 -12.18
N THR A 233 -29.10 13.49 -12.60
CA THR A 233 -27.84 13.40 -13.38
C THR A 233 -26.72 12.75 -12.56
N TRP A 234 -26.67 13.04 -11.26
CA TRP A 234 -25.67 12.51 -10.33
C TRP A 234 -26.35 11.68 -9.23
N ASP A 235 -25.90 10.45 -9.07
CA ASP A 235 -26.34 9.53 -8.02
C ASP A 235 -25.90 10.00 -6.62
N LEU A 236 -24.74 10.67 -6.54
CA LEU A 236 -24.12 11.11 -5.28
C LEU A 236 -23.19 12.31 -5.51
N ALA A 237 -23.06 13.18 -4.52
CA ALA A 237 -21.95 14.12 -4.40
C ALA A 237 -21.04 13.79 -3.21
N THR A 238 -19.74 13.88 -3.41
CA THR A 238 -18.68 13.69 -2.41
C THR A 238 -17.81 14.93 -2.32
N ASP A 239 -17.00 15.03 -1.25
CA ASP A 239 -16.06 16.15 -1.07
C ASP A 239 -15.06 16.25 -2.24
N ASN A 240 -14.46 15.12 -2.63
CA ASN A 240 -13.36 15.08 -3.57
C ASN A 240 -13.33 13.82 -4.44
N ALA A 241 -12.46 13.82 -5.44
CA ALA A 241 -12.34 12.74 -6.42
C ALA A 241 -11.77 11.45 -5.80
N GLN A 242 -11.04 11.53 -4.68
CA GLN A 242 -10.51 10.34 -4.02
C GLN A 242 -11.65 9.46 -3.49
N GLN A 243 -12.69 10.07 -2.94
CA GLN A 243 -13.91 9.37 -2.49
C GLN A 243 -14.81 8.95 -3.66
N ALA A 244 -14.89 9.77 -4.72
CA ALA A 244 -15.73 9.49 -5.88
C ALA A 244 -15.20 8.34 -6.75
N SER A 245 -13.88 8.26 -6.94
CA SER A 245 -13.25 7.43 -7.98
C SER A 245 -13.63 5.95 -7.92
N GLY A 246 -13.64 5.34 -6.73
CA GLY A 246 -14.02 3.94 -6.56
C GLY A 246 -15.49 3.66 -6.88
N LEU A 247 -16.38 4.57 -6.47
CA LEU A 247 -17.82 4.49 -6.74
C LEU A 247 -18.13 4.63 -8.23
N ILE A 248 -17.38 5.48 -8.94
CA ILE A 248 -17.50 5.64 -10.40
C ILE A 248 -16.96 4.40 -11.12
N ALA A 249 -15.73 4.01 -10.80
CA ALA A 249 -15.01 2.98 -11.55
C ALA A 249 -15.60 1.58 -11.35
N TYR A 250 -15.93 1.22 -10.11
CA TYR A 250 -16.35 -0.15 -9.76
C TYR A 250 -17.85 -0.27 -9.69
N ASP A 251 -18.50 0.73 -9.09
CA ASP A 251 -19.93 0.66 -8.87
C ASP A 251 -20.73 1.47 -9.86
N ARG A 252 -20.10 1.98 -10.94
CA ARG A 252 -20.74 2.72 -12.05
C ARG A 252 -21.79 3.73 -11.57
N LEU A 253 -21.49 4.45 -10.49
CA LEU A 253 -22.29 5.60 -10.07
C LEU A 253 -21.83 6.84 -10.82
N SER A 254 -22.76 7.72 -11.15
CA SER A 254 -22.48 9.10 -11.55
C SER A 254 -22.23 9.92 -10.29
N VAL A 255 -20.96 10.18 -9.95
CA VAL A 255 -20.59 10.88 -8.71
C VAL A 255 -19.98 12.25 -9.01
N MET A 256 -20.51 13.29 -8.36
CA MET A 256 -19.96 14.64 -8.41
C MET A 256 -18.92 14.85 -7.29
N ALA A 257 -17.67 15.11 -7.65
CA ALA A 257 -16.64 15.57 -6.71
C ALA A 257 -16.70 17.10 -6.58
N LEU A 258 -17.15 17.60 -5.42
CA LEU A 258 -17.45 19.02 -5.22
C LEU A 258 -16.20 19.92 -5.26
N GLY A 259 -15.08 19.46 -4.70
CA GLY A 259 -13.85 20.22 -4.56
C GLY A 259 -12.66 19.66 -5.35
N GLY A 260 -12.93 18.97 -6.47
CA GLY A 260 -11.89 18.42 -7.34
C GLY A 260 -11.07 17.31 -6.68
N PHE A 261 -9.75 17.27 -6.90
CA PHE A 261 -8.93 16.12 -6.49
C PHE A 261 -8.79 15.99 -4.95
N ASN A 262 -8.58 17.10 -4.25
CA ASN A 262 -8.34 17.14 -2.80
C ASN A 262 -9.43 17.88 -2.00
N GLY A 263 -10.54 18.28 -2.61
CA GLY A 263 -11.63 19.00 -1.91
C GLY A 263 -11.42 20.51 -1.82
N HIS A 264 -10.41 21.07 -2.50
CA HIS A 264 -10.02 22.48 -2.40
C HIS A 264 -10.33 23.30 -3.66
N ASP A 265 -10.64 22.64 -4.78
CA ASP A 265 -10.89 23.32 -6.04
C ASP A 265 -12.20 24.13 -5.95
N PRO A 266 -12.23 25.40 -6.40
CA PRO A 266 -13.43 26.22 -6.38
C PRO A 266 -14.38 25.89 -7.54
N ALA A 267 -14.68 24.59 -7.73
CA ALA A 267 -15.51 24.11 -8.83
C ALA A 267 -17.01 24.41 -8.60
N THR A 268 -17.46 24.41 -7.34
CA THR A 268 -18.87 24.63 -6.98
C THR A 268 -19.01 25.40 -5.66
N ASP A 269 -20.23 25.83 -5.37
CA ASP A 269 -20.61 26.56 -4.18
C ASP A 269 -22.04 26.19 -3.74
N VAL A 270 -22.47 26.71 -2.59
CA VAL A 270 -23.78 26.39 -1.99
C VAL A 270 -24.95 26.83 -2.89
N ALA A 271 -24.81 27.95 -3.61
CA ALA A 271 -25.85 28.46 -4.47
C ALA A 271 -26.04 27.57 -5.70
N LYS A 272 -24.95 27.21 -6.38
CA LYS A 272 -24.96 26.27 -7.51
C LYS A 272 -25.53 24.91 -7.09
N VAL A 273 -25.14 24.40 -5.93
CA VAL A 273 -25.67 23.13 -5.41
C VAL A 273 -27.16 23.21 -5.12
N ALA A 274 -27.64 24.34 -4.59
CA ALA A 274 -29.07 24.55 -4.40
C ALA A 274 -29.84 24.52 -5.72
N ASP A 275 -29.28 25.06 -6.79
CA ASP A 275 -29.87 25.02 -8.13
C ASP A 275 -29.92 23.59 -8.68
N LEU A 276 -28.83 22.82 -8.55
CA LEU A 276 -28.81 21.41 -8.95
C LEU A 276 -29.86 20.56 -8.21
N VAL A 277 -30.09 20.84 -6.92
CA VAL A 277 -31.13 20.19 -6.12
C VAL A 277 -32.53 20.61 -6.56
N ALA A 278 -32.72 21.90 -6.90
CA ALA A 278 -34.00 22.41 -7.40
C ALA A 278 -34.36 21.81 -8.77
N GLU A 279 -33.37 21.69 -9.66
CA GLU A 279 -33.46 21.08 -11.00
C GLU A 279 -33.61 19.55 -10.97
N ARG A 280 -33.60 18.92 -9.78
CA ARG A 280 -33.59 17.46 -9.59
C ARG A 280 -32.43 16.77 -10.33
N ARG A 281 -31.27 17.42 -10.39
CA ARG A 281 -30.05 16.85 -10.98
C ARG A 281 -29.16 16.19 -9.94
N LEU A 282 -29.25 16.63 -8.69
CA LEU A 282 -28.48 16.10 -7.56
C LEU A 282 -29.36 16.03 -6.30
N ARG A 283 -29.26 14.93 -5.55
CA ARG A 283 -30.10 14.69 -4.36
C ARG A 283 -29.32 14.23 -3.15
N PHE A 284 -28.42 13.27 -3.34
CA PHE A 284 -27.69 12.62 -2.26
C PHE A 284 -26.28 13.19 -2.10
N PHE A 285 -25.86 13.33 -0.85
CA PHE A 285 -24.55 13.86 -0.48
C PHE A 285 -23.91 12.95 0.58
N ALA A 286 -22.65 12.62 0.37
CA ALA A 286 -21.81 11.97 1.37
C ALA A 286 -21.01 13.04 2.12
N VAL A 287 -21.21 13.11 3.43
CA VAL A 287 -20.46 13.99 4.32
C VAL A 287 -19.58 13.10 5.20
N ALA A 288 -18.28 13.10 4.92
CA ALA A 288 -17.30 12.40 5.74
C ALA A 288 -17.34 12.97 7.18
N PRO A 289 -17.18 12.13 8.22
CA PRO A 289 -17.04 12.62 9.58
C PRO A 289 -15.82 13.55 9.66
N ASP A 290 -15.97 14.68 10.36
CA ASP A 290 -14.87 15.60 10.62
C ASP A 290 -13.69 14.81 11.21
N PRO A 291 -12.48 14.86 10.61
CA PRO A 291 -11.33 14.09 11.08
C PRO A 291 -10.99 14.39 12.55
N ILE A 292 -11.29 15.60 13.05
CA ILE A 292 -11.10 15.95 14.47
C ILE A 292 -12.16 15.28 15.34
N ALA A 293 -13.42 15.29 14.92
CA ALA A 293 -14.51 14.63 15.64
C ALA A 293 -14.35 13.09 15.63
N ALA A 294 -13.86 12.51 14.53
CA ALA A 294 -13.53 11.09 14.44
C ALA A 294 -12.37 10.71 15.38
N LEU A 295 -11.35 11.56 15.47
CA LEU A 295 -10.24 11.39 16.42
C LEU A 295 -10.73 11.51 17.87
N THR A 296 -11.62 12.46 18.16
CA THR A 296 -12.20 12.67 19.49
C THR A 296 -13.12 11.51 19.90
N ALA A 297 -13.92 10.98 18.96
CA ALA A 297 -14.73 9.79 19.16
C ALA A 297 -13.89 8.51 19.33
N PHE A 298 -12.78 8.39 18.62
CA PHE A 298 -11.80 7.33 18.81
C PHE A 298 -11.20 7.37 20.22
N PHE A 299 -10.77 8.54 20.70
CA PHE A 299 -10.25 8.71 22.05
C PHE A 299 -11.33 8.47 23.12
N HIS A 300 -12.56 8.93 22.92
CA HIS A 300 -13.67 8.64 23.84
C HIS A 300 -13.99 7.14 23.92
N ARG A 301 -13.91 6.38 22.82
CA ARG A 301 -14.10 4.92 22.83
C ARG A 301 -12.92 4.17 23.43
N ALA A 302 -11.69 4.62 23.18
CA ALA A 302 -10.48 4.02 23.74
C ALA A 302 -10.43 4.13 25.27
N VAL A 303 -11.03 5.16 25.86
CA VAL A 303 -11.14 5.33 27.32
C VAL A 303 -12.10 4.32 27.98
N HIS A 304 -12.93 3.60 27.21
CA HIS A 304 -13.89 2.60 27.73
C HIS A 304 -13.51 1.14 27.44
N VAL A 305 -12.33 0.85 26.87
CA VAL A 305 -11.90 -0.55 26.68
C VAL A 305 -11.29 -1.09 27.98
N ARG A 306 -12.11 -1.78 28.78
CA ARG A 306 -11.60 -2.71 29.80
C ARG A 306 -10.93 -3.88 29.07
N PHE A 307 -9.60 -3.96 29.13
CA PHE A 307 -8.89 -5.19 28.77
C PHE A 307 -9.23 -6.28 29.79
N ALA A 308 -10.13 -7.20 29.42
CA ALA A 308 -10.21 -8.50 30.08
C ALA A 308 -9.05 -9.35 29.56
N ALA A 309 -7.87 -9.19 30.16
CA ALA A 309 -6.74 -10.07 29.91
C ALA A 309 -6.93 -11.36 30.72
N ASN A 310 -6.86 -12.52 30.05
CA ASN A 310 -6.62 -13.80 30.70
C ASN A 310 -5.25 -13.72 31.41
N ALA A 311 -5.25 -13.42 32.72
CA ALA A 311 -4.09 -13.49 33.58
C ALA A 311 -4.22 -14.72 34.50
N PRO A 312 -3.14 -15.50 34.72
CA PRO A 312 -3.12 -16.53 35.76
C PRO A 312 -3.35 -15.89 37.13
N ALA A 313 -4.08 -16.59 38.01
CA ALA A 313 -4.38 -16.12 39.35
C ALA A 313 -3.10 -15.74 40.12
N GLY A 314 -2.94 -14.46 40.46
CA GLY A 314 -1.88 -14.01 41.37
C GLY A 314 -1.15 -12.69 41.07
N SER A 315 -1.53 -11.90 40.07
CA SER A 315 -0.86 -10.60 39.82
C SER A 315 -1.83 -9.41 39.89
N HIS A 316 -1.47 -8.40 40.69
CA HIS A 316 -2.23 -7.17 40.89
C HIS A 316 -2.37 -6.39 39.57
N ALA A 317 -3.62 -6.10 39.19
CA ALA A 317 -3.94 -5.29 38.02
C ALA A 317 -3.42 -3.86 38.19
N THR A 318 -2.44 -3.46 37.36
CA THR A 318 -2.03 -2.07 37.21
C THR A 318 -2.88 -1.43 36.11
N SER A 319 -3.80 -0.55 36.51
CA SER A 319 -4.55 0.30 35.58
C SER A 319 -3.61 1.37 35.00
N ALA A 320 -3.22 1.22 33.73
CA ALA A 320 -2.50 2.25 33.00
C ALA A 320 -3.50 3.23 32.35
N THR A 321 -3.67 4.40 32.96
CA THR A 321 -4.37 5.54 32.35
C THR A 321 -3.43 6.18 31.34
N VAL A 322 -3.70 6.07 30.04
CA VAL A 322 -2.94 6.81 29.02
C VAL A 322 -3.37 8.29 29.11
N ALA A 323 -2.50 9.13 29.66
CA ALA A 323 -2.73 10.57 29.73
C ALA A 323 -2.74 11.17 28.32
N VAL A 324 -3.79 11.91 27.99
CA VAL A 324 -3.84 12.73 26.77
C VAL A 324 -2.73 13.78 26.87
N PRO A 325 -1.83 13.93 25.87
CA PRO A 325 -0.83 14.97 25.88
C PRO A 325 -1.48 16.34 26.08
N ALA A 326 -0.97 17.16 27.01
CA ALA A 326 -1.56 18.46 27.33
C ALA A 326 -1.73 19.37 26.10
N SER A 327 -0.93 19.18 25.05
CA SER A 327 -1.03 19.84 23.75
C SER A 327 -2.33 19.52 22.99
N LEU A 328 -2.84 18.29 23.07
CA LEU A 328 -4.10 17.87 22.44
C LEU A 328 -5.33 18.38 23.23
N ALA A 329 -5.23 18.39 24.56
CA ALA A 329 -6.26 18.99 25.43
C ALA A 329 -6.34 20.52 25.25
N LEU A 330 -5.20 21.17 24.97
CA LEU A 330 -5.13 22.60 24.67
C LEU A 330 -5.74 22.92 23.30
N VAL A 331 -5.51 22.10 22.26
CA VAL A 331 -6.19 22.26 20.97
C VAL A 331 -7.70 22.10 21.13
N ALA A 332 -8.18 21.08 21.85
CA ALA A 332 -9.60 20.88 22.12
C ALA A 332 -10.24 22.02 22.94
N ARG A 333 -9.53 22.58 23.94
CA ARG A 333 -10.00 23.72 24.75
C ARG A 333 -9.96 25.05 24.01
N LEU A 334 -8.96 25.29 23.15
CA LEU A 334 -8.87 26.49 22.32
C LEU A 334 -9.88 26.48 21.16
N HIS A 335 -10.37 25.31 20.75
CA HIS A 335 -11.37 25.16 19.67
C HIS A 335 -12.82 25.21 20.18
N GLY A 336 -13.05 25.15 21.48
CA GLY A 336 -14.38 25.24 22.07
C GLY A 336 -14.89 26.68 22.09
N SER A 337 -15.41 27.19 20.94
CA SER A 337 -16.50 28.20 20.83
C SER A 337 -16.55 28.99 19.51
N ARG A 338 -15.70 28.72 18.51
CA ARG A 338 -15.81 29.39 17.19
C ARG A 338 -16.13 28.37 16.10
N PRO A 339 -17.20 28.55 15.28
CA PRO A 339 -17.41 27.71 14.12
C PRO A 339 -16.20 27.85 13.20
N LEU A 340 -15.58 26.71 12.88
CA LEU A 340 -14.51 26.64 11.89
C LEU A 340 -15.04 27.27 10.62
N VAL A 341 -14.42 28.34 10.14
CA VAL A 341 -14.71 28.84 8.79
C VAL A 341 -14.29 27.72 7.85
N PRO A 342 -15.18 27.16 7.02
CA PRO A 342 -14.85 25.97 6.26
C PRO A 342 -13.75 26.35 5.27
N SER A 343 -12.67 25.57 5.30
CA SER A 343 -11.40 25.89 4.63
C SER A 343 -11.51 25.87 3.10
N SER A 344 -12.51 25.17 2.55
CA SER A 344 -12.75 25.07 1.11
C SER A 344 -14.21 25.36 0.71
N PRO A 345 -14.46 25.72 -0.56
CA PRO A 345 -15.81 25.82 -1.12
C PRO A 345 -16.63 24.53 -0.97
N ALA A 346 -16.00 23.36 -1.15
CA ALA A 346 -16.66 22.07 -0.97
C ALA A 346 -17.06 21.80 0.47
N ALA A 347 -16.17 22.13 1.44
CA ALA A 347 -16.50 22.03 2.86
C ALA A 347 -17.70 22.90 3.22
N ARG A 348 -17.77 24.14 2.73
CA ARG A 348 -18.94 25.02 2.93
C ARG A 348 -20.25 24.40 2.41
N VAL A 349 -20.19 23.73 1.26
CA VAL A 349 -21.34 22.99 0.71
C VAL A 349 -21.76 21.88 1.65
N LEU A 350 -20.82 21.02 2.06
CA LEU A 350 -21.11 19.85 2.88
C LEU A 350 -21.60 20.24 4.28
N ASP A 351 -21.07 21.31 4.87
CA ASP A 351 -21.56 21.86 6.14
C ASP A 351 -23.00 22.37 6.00
N SER A 352 -23.28 23.13 4.94
CA SER A 352 -24.64 23.61 4.65
C SER A 352 -25.62 22.45 4.42
N VAL A 353 -25.17 21.39 3.75
CA VAL A 353 -25.93 20.16 3.55
C VAL A 353 -26.21 19.46 4.88
N ALA A 354 -25.21 19.30 5.73
CA ALA A 354 -25.35 18.65 7.03
C ALA A 354 -26.33 19.41 7.95
N GLU A 355 -26.36 20.73 7.83
CA GLU A 355 -27.27 21.59 8.60
C GLU A 355 -28.73 21.52 8.10
N VAL A 356 -28.96 21.54 6.78
CA VAL A 356 -30.31 21.73 6.22
C VAL A 356 -30.98 20.48 5.65
N CYS A 357 -30.20 19.47 5.26
CA CYS A 357 -30.69 18.25 4.63
C CYS A 357 -30.96 17.15 5.66
N ARG A 358 -31.71 16.11 5.25
CA ARG A 358 -32.11 15.03 6.16
C ARG A 358 -31.06 13.91 6.14
N PRO A 359 -30.54 13.47 7.29
CA PRO A 359 -29.66 12.31 7.33
C PRO A 359 -30.44 11.05 6.95
N VAL A 360 -29.81 10.20 6.14
CA VAL A 360 -30.38 8.94 5.66
C VAL A 360 -29.97 7.81 6.58
N ARG A 361 -30.96 7.10 7.13
CA ARG A 361 -30.72 5.84 7.83
C ARG A 361 -30.58 4.71 6.80
N LEU A 362 -29.36 4.22 6.63
CA LEU A 362 -29.08 3.12 5.73
C LEU A 362 -29.49 1.77 6.37
N PRO A 363 -30.04 0.82 5.59
CA PRO A 363 -30.38 -0.49 6.10
C PRO A 363 -29.12 -1.24 6.55
N ALA A 364 -29.28 -2.15 7.52
CA ALA A 364 -28.16 -2.95 8.05
C ALA A 364 -27.42 -3.76 6.97
N SER A 365 -28.11 -4.12 5.88
CA SER A 365 -27.55 -4.80 4.71
C SER A 365 -26.56 -3.96 3.88
N VAL A 366 -26.52 -2.64 4.06
CA VAL A 366 -25.55 -1.75 3.39
C VAL A 366 -24.20 -1.72 4.12
N GLY A 367 -24.10 -2.40 5.27
CA GLY A 367 -22.86 -2.78 5.93
C GLY A 367 -21.98 -1.62 6.43
N PRO A 368 -20.80 -1.92 7.02
CA PRO A 368 -19.85 -0.94 7.55
C PRO A 368 -19.16 -0.10 6.47
N THR A 369 -19.53 -0.24 5.20
CA THR A 369 -19.05 0.54 4.05
C THR A 369 -19.30 2.05 4.22
N THR A 370 -20.33 2.39 5.00
CA THR A 370 -20.64 3.74 5.48
C THR A 370 -19.57 4.36 6.36
N ALA A 371 -18.77 3.56 7.08
CA ALA A 371 -17.66 4.08 7.88
C ALA A 371 -16.55 4.72 7.03
N ARG A 372 -16.48 4.41 5.72
CA ARG A 372 -15.49 4.97 4.79
C ARG A 372 -15.95 6.26 4.10
N ILE A 373 -17.24 6.34 3.75
CA ILE A 373 -17.80 7.45 2.93
C ILE A 373 -18.49 8.50 3.81
N GLY A 374 -18.84 8.15 5.05
CA GLY A 374 -19.46 9.04 6.03
C GLY A 374 -20.99 8.98 6.06
N THR A 375 -21.59 10.04 6.58
CA THR A 375 -23.05 10.14 6.72
C THR A 375 -23.68 10.56 5.40
N LEU A 376 -24.68 9.80 4.94
CA LEU A 376 -25.44 10.11 3.74
C LEU A 376 -26.59 11.08 4.06
N TYR A 377 -26.77 12.12 3.25
CA TYR A 377 -27.85 13.11 3.37
C TYR A 377 -28.74 13.13 2.13
N ASP A 378 -30.04 13.32 2.33
CA ASP A 378 -31.05 13.52 1.28
C ASP A 378 -31.51 14.98 1.30
N CYS A 379 -31.21 15.70 0.22
CA CYS A 379 -31.55 17.11 0.04
C CYS A 379 -32.83 17.33 -0.77
N ARG A 380 -33.65 16.30 -1.03
CA ARG A 380 -34.91 16.46 -1.77
C ARG A 380 -35.79 17.53 -1.13
N GLY A 381 -36.16 18.54 -1.94
CA GLY A 381 -37.00 19.66 -1.49
C GLY A 381 -36.28 20.67 -0.56
N ARG A 382 -34.95 20.60 -0.41
CA ARG A 382 -34.18 21.49 0.47
C ARG A 382 -33.49 22.66 -0.25
N ALA A 383 -33.68 22.81 -1.56
CA ALA A 383 -33.08 23.90 -2.33
C ALA A 383 -33.34 25.31 -1.75
N PRO A 384 -34.56 25.68 -1.29
CA PRO A 384 -34.77 27.01 -0.68
C PRO A 384 -33.97 27.21 0.61
N ALA A 385 -33.75 26.16 1.39
CA ALA A 385 -32.95 26.22 2.62
C ALA A 385 -31.46 26.38 2.29
N LEU A 386 -30.95 25.63 1.30
CA LEU A 386 -29.58 25.78 0.80
C LEU A 386 -29.34 27.20 0.26
N ARG A 387 -30.28 27.77 -0.51
CA ARG A 387 -30.18 29.17 -0.99
C ARG A 387 -30.15 30.19 0.15
N ARG A 388 -30.86 29.94 1.26
CA ARG A 388 -30.78 30.80 2.45
C ARG A 388 -29.41 30.70 3.13
N SER A 389 -28.89 29.48 3.28
CA SER A 389 -27.55 29.23 3.83
C SER A 389 -26.47 29.91 2.97
N ALA A 390 -26.55 29.81 1.63
CA ALA A 390 -25.65 30.51 0.71
C ALA A 390 -25.60 32.02 0.97
N ARG A 391 -26.76 32.68 1.10
CA ARG A 391 -26.85 34.12 1.42
C ARG A 391 -26.33 34.49 2.81
N GLN A 392 -26.33 33.56 3.77
CA GLN A 392 -25.75 33.78 5.09
C GLN A 392 -24.22 33.77 5.01
N TRP A 393 -23.65 32.84 4.24
CA TRP A 393 -22.20 32.79 3.98
C TRP A 393 -21.69 34.03 3.26
N GLU A 394 -22.45 34.55 2.28
CA GLU A 394 -22.10 35.80 1.58
C GLU A 394 -22.13 37.02 2.51
N ARG A 395 -23.17 37.13 3.35
CA ARG A 395 -23.30 38.24 4.32
C ARG A 395 -22.26 38.18 5.44
N GLY A 396 -21.88 36.98 5.88
CA GLY A 396 -20.77 36.80 6.83
C GLY A 396 -19.40 37.20 6.27
N ARG A 397 -19.27 37.29 4.94
CA ARG A 397 -18.05 37.68 4.23
C ARG A 397 -17.92 39.18 3.99
N SER A 398 -19.04 39.91 3.93
CA SER A 398 -19.09 41.37 3.79
C SER A 398 -18.99 42.14 5.12
N GLY A 399 -19.05 41.44 6.26
CA GLY A 399 -18.92 42.01 7.61
C GLY A 399 -17.57 41.77 8.29
N ARG A 400 -16.59 41.22 7.56
CA ARG A 400 -15.17 41.17 7.92
C ARG A 400 -14.39 41.97 6.89
#